data_AF-A0A8J2KXD4-F1
#
_entry.id   AF-A0A8J2KXD4-F1
#
_cell.length_a   1.000
_cell.length_b   1.000
_cell.length_c   1.000
_cell.angle_alpha   90.00
_cell.angle_beta   90.00
_cell.angle_gamma   90.00
#
_symmetry.space_group_name_H-M   'P 1'
#
loop_
_entity.id
_entity.type
_entity.pdbx_description
1 polymer ?
#
loop_
_entity_poly.entity_id
_entity_poly.type
_entity_poly.pdbx_seq_one_letter_code
_entity_poly.pdbx_strand_id
1 'polypeptide(L)'
;MYAFPQIHIPVKAIEAAKERDLEPDVFYCFELLESTGISVVPGSGVGQIEETYNFRTTILPPTETLQEMLHKFKDFQSRFLEKYSD
;
A
#
# COMPACT_ATOMS: atom_id res chain seq x y z
N MET A 1 13.03 -10.73 -7.82
CA MET A 1 12.87 -9.33 -8.25
C MET A 1 11.67 -8.64 -7.59
N TYR A 2 10.62 -9.36 -7.20
CA TYR A 2 9.43 -8.77 -6.58
C TYR A 2 9.19 -9.29 -5.17
N ALA A 3 8.53 -8.47 -4.35
CA ALA A 3 7.97 -8.85 -3.07
C ALA A 3 6.46 -8.55 -3.07
N PHE A 4 5.69 -9.31 -2.31
CA PHE A 4 4.24 -9.19 -2.17
C PHE A 4 3.85 -9.04 -0.68
N PRO A 5 4.10 -7.89 -0.05
CA PRO A 5 3.67 -7.67 1.34
C PRO A 5 2.15 -7.73 1.45
N GLN A 6 1.66 -8.32 2.54
CA GLN A 6 0.27 -8.21 2.95
C GLN A 6 0.08 -6.94 3.78
N ILE A 7 -0.99 -6.21 3.51
CA ILE A 7 -1.40 -5.03 4.27
C ILE A 7 -2.64 -5.40 5.08
N HIS A 8 -2.61 -5.04 6.36
CA HIS A 8 -3.81 -5.08 7.19
C HIS A 8 -4.45 -3.70 7.14
N ILE A 9 -5.53 -3.57 6.36
CA ILE A 9 -6.21 -2.31 6.13
C ILE A 9 -7.32 -2.14 7.18
N PRO A 10 -7.32 -1.05 7.98
CA PRO A 10 -8.38 -0.79 8.96
C PRO A 10 -9.75 -0.65 8.30
N VAL A 11 -10.82 -0.95 9.03
CA VAL A 11 -12.22 -0.90 8.53
C VAL A 11 -12.56 0.47 7.95
N LYS A 12 -12.18 1.56 8.63
CA LYS A 12 -12.39 2.93 8.18
C LYS A 12 -11.70 3.25 6.85
N ALA A 13 -10.53 2.65 6.59
CA ALA A 13 -9.86 2.77 5.28
C ALA A 13 -10.59 1.97 4.20
N ILE A 14 -11.15 0.81 4.53
CA ILE A 14 -11.99 0.02 3.61
C ILE A 14 -13.25 0.80 3.24
N GLU A 15 -13.88 1.48 4.21
CA GLU A 15 -15.04 2.34 3.98
C GLU A 15 -14.68 3.54 3.09
N ALA A 16 -13.58 4.23 3.38
CA ALA A 16 -13.08 5.33 2.56
C ALA A 16 -12.74 4.90 1.12
N ALA A 17 -12.23 3.67 0.93
CA ALA A 17 -12.01 3.10 -0.38
C ALA A 17 -13.33 2.90 -1.14
N LYS A 18 -14.35 2.34 -0.47
CA LYS A 18 -15.70 2.15 -1.03
C LYS A 18 -16.37 3.47 -1.42
N GLU A 19 -16.23 4.52 -0.61
CA GLU A 19 -16.76 5.86 -0.94
C GLU A 19 -16.15 6.45 -2.23
N ARG A 20 -14.94 6.02 -2.57
CA ARG A 20 -14.23 6.43 -3.80
C ARG A 20 -14.39 5.43 -4.96
N ASP A 21 -15.21 4.39 -4.81
CA ASP A 21 -15.38 3.30 -5.78
C ASP A 21 -14.05 2.60 -6.12
N LEU A 22 -13.21 2.38 -5.09
CA LEU A 22 -11.91 1.73 -5.21
C LEU A 22 -11.86 0.48 -4.33
N GLU A 23 -11.16 -0.55 -4.83
CA GLU A 23 -10.72 -1.67 -3.99
C GLU A 23 -9.77 -1.18 -2.88
N PRO A 24 -9.79 -1.77 -1.67
CA PRO A 24 -8.99 -1.26 -0.55
C PRO A 24 -7.48 -1.22 -0.81
N ASP A 25 -6.95 -2.19 -1.56
CA ASP A 25 -5.54 -2.21 -1.93
C ASP A 25 -5.19 -1.15 -2.98
N VAL A 26 -6.07 -0.89 -3.95
CA VAL A 26 -5.94 0.19 -4.93
C VAL A 26 -5.91 1.54 -4.20
N PHE A 27 -6.84 1.74 -3.28
CA PHE A 27 -6.89 2.94 -2.44
C PHE A 27 -5.59 3.16 -1.66
N TYR A 28 -5.09 2.12 -0.99
CA TYR A 28 -3.82 2.18 -0.26
C TYR A 28 -2.65 2.54 -1.20
N CYS A 29 -2.59 1.92 -2.38
CA CYS A 29 -1.54 2.19 -3.37
C CYS A 29 -1.59 3.63 -3.90
N PHE A 30 -2.79 4.22 -4.07
CA PHE A 30 -2.92 5.61 -4.44
C PHE A 30 -2.50 6.57 -3.32
N GLU A 31 -2.95 6.37 -2.09
CA GLU A 31 -2.52 7.23 -0.97
C GLU A 31 -0.99 7.16 -0.78
N LEU A 32 -0.37 5.99 -1.01
CA LEU A 32 1.09 5.85 -1.01
C LEU A 32 1.74 6.68 -2.13
N LEU A 33 1.23 6.54 -3.35
CA LEU A 33 1.76 7.25 -4.52
C LEU A 33 1.67 8.77 -4.33
N GLU A 34 0.50 9.27 -3.94
CA GLU A 34 0.25 10.70 -3.75
C GLU A 34 1.11 11.31 -2.64
N SER A 35 1.36 10.56 -1.56
CA SER A 35 2.11 11.08 -0.41
C SER A 35 3.63 10.91 -0.51
N THR A 36 4.12 9.92 -1.26
CA THR A 36 5.56 9.58 -1.29
C THR A 36 6.21 9.62 -2.68
N GLY A 37 5.39 9.60 -3.73
CA GLY A 37 5.83 9.41 -5.12
C GLY A 37 6.16 7.95 -5.48
N ILE A 38 5.92 6.99 -4.59
CA ILE A 38 6.24 5.57 -4.83
C ILE A 38 5.07 4.90 -5.53
N SER A 39 5.31 4.37 -6.74
CA SER A 39 4.33 3.58 -7.48
C SER A 39 4.52 2.08 -7.24
N VAL A 40 3.46 1.41 -6.81
CA VAL A 40 3.39 -0.06 -6.66
C VAL A 40 2.15 -0.60 -7.38
N VAL A 41 2.04 -1.93 -7.49
CA VAL A 41 0.89 -2.57 -8.13
C VAL A 41 -0.01 -3.21 -7.07
N PRO A 42 -1.33 -2.89 -7.04
CA PRO A 42 -2.26 -3.49 -6.08
C PRO A 42 -2.48 -4.99 -6.36
N GLY A 43 -2.77 -5.76 -5.31
CA GLY A 43 -2.95 -7.21 -5.37
C GLY A 43 -4.20 -7.65 -6.13
N SER A 44 -5.25 -6.83 -6.13
CA SER A 44 -6.48 -7.00 -6.90
C SER A 44 -6.22 -7.13 -8.40
N GLY A 45 -5.15 -6.53 -8.93
CA GLY A 45 -4.75 -6.66 -10.33
C GLY A 45 -4.02 -7.97 -10.69
N VAL A 46 -3.65 -8.79 -9.71
CA VAL A 46 -2.83 -10.00 -9.88
C VAL A 46 -3.43 -11.26 -9.24
N GLY A 47 -4.59 -11.11 -8.59
CA GLY A 47 -5.27 -12.15 -7.83
C GLY A 47 -4.76 -12.22 -6.38
N GLN A 48 -5.68 -12.19 -5.43
CA GLN A 48 -5.42 -12.35 -4.00
C GLN A 48 -6.58 -13.11 -3.33
N ILE A 49 -6.34 -13.62 -2.12
CA ILE A 49 -7.38 -14.32 -1.36
C ILE A 49 -8.42 -13.28 -0.92
N GLU A 50 -9.70 -13.65 -0.91
CA GLU A 50 -10.77 -12.77 -0.45
C GLU A 50 -10.48 -12.23 0.96
N GLU A 51 -10.81 -10.96 1.20
CA GLU A 51 -10.53 -10.23 2.45
C GLU A 51 -9.03 -10.09 2.82
N THR A 52 -8.13 -10.44 1.92
CA THR A 52 -6.70 -10.11 2.04
C THR A 52 -6.30 -9.05 1.03
N TYR A 53 -5.39 -8.17 1.44
CA TYR A 53 -4.92 -7.07 0.61
C TYR A 53 -3.41 -7.13 0.49
N ASN A 54 -2.92 -7.13 -0.75
CA ASN A 54 -1.51 -7.17 -1.05
C ASN A 54 -1.12 -6.04 -2.00
N PHE A 55 0.18 -5.78 -2.09
CA PHE A 55 0.74 -5.01 -3.21
C PHE A 55 2.05 -5.66 -3.65
N ARG A 56 2.39 -5.48 -4.93
CA ARG A 56 3.68 -5.88 -5.47
C ARG A 56 4.64 -4.71 -5.50
N THR A 57 5.82 -4.90 -4.94
CA THR A 57 6.96 -3.96 -5.05
C THR A 57 8.19 -4.65 -5.65
N THR A 58 9.17 -3.85 -6.08
CA THR A 58 10.42 -4.32 -6.66
C THR A 58 11.59 -4.17 -5.69
N ILE A 59 12.50 -5.14 -5.70
CA ILE A 59 13.78 -5.10 -4.96
C ILE A 59 14.98 -4.86 -5.89
N LEU A 60 14.72 -4.37 -7.11
CA LEU A 60 15.73 -4.06 -8.11
C LEU A 60 16.57 -2.80 -7.84
N PRO A 61 16.06 -1.73 -7.18
CA PRO A 61 16.87 -0.56 -6.90
C PRO A 61 18.14 -0.93 -6.08
N PRO A 62 19.23 -0.15 -6.21
CA PRO A 62 20.39 -0.30 -5.34
C PRO A 62 20.00 -0.19 -3.86
N THR A 63 20.79 -0.82 -2.98
CA THR A 63 20.48 -0.92 -1.55
C THR A 63 20.20 0.44 -0.90
N GLU A 64 20.95 1.48 -1.23
CA GLU A 64 20.76 2.84 -0.69
C GLU A 64 19.39 3.41 -1.09
N THR A 65 19.04 3.36 -2.39
CA THR A 65 17.72 3.78 -2.88
C THR A 65 16.60 2.94 -2.28
N LEU A 66 16.82 1.63 -2.11
CA LEU A 66 15.85 0.75 -1.48
C LEU A 66 15.63 1.11 -0.01
N GLN A 67 16.68 1.47 0.73
CA GLN A 67 16.58 1.92 2.12
C GLN A 67 15.75 3.21 2.24
N GLU A 68 16.01 4.19 1.37
CA GLU A 68 15.20 5.42 1.33
C GLU A 68 13.73 5.13 1.00
N MET A 69 13.47 4.26 0.02
CA MET A 69 12.12 3.83 -0.33
C MET A 69 11.43 3.21 0.88
N LEU A 70 12.09 2.29 1.59
CA LEU A 70 11.55 1.60 2.77
C LEU A 70 11.29 2.56 3.94
N HIS A 71 12.11 3.60 4.13
CA HIS A 71 11.84 4.64 5.12
C HIS A 71 10.56 5.43 4.77
N LYS A 72 10.39 5.84 3.51
CA LYS A 72 9.16 6.50 3.05
C LYS A 72 7.92 5.61 3.23
N PHE A 73 8.04 4.31 2.93
CA PHE A 73 6.98 3.32 3.19
C PHE A 73 6.59 3.27 4.66
N LYS A 74 7.59 3.20 5.56
CA LYS A 74 7.35 3.15 7.00
C LYS A 74 6.59 4.39 7.47
N ASP A 75 7.06 5.57 7.07
CA ASP A 75 6.45 6.84 7.48
C ASP A 75 5.03 6.99 6.92
N PHE A 76 4.82 6.57 5.68
CA PHE A 76 3.49 6.50 5.09
C PHE A 76 2.58 5.55 5.86
N GLN A 77 3.03 4.32 6.15
CA GLN A 77 2.24 3.32 6.87
C GLN A 77 1.82 3.82 8.25
N SER A 78 2.73 4.45 9.00
CA SER A 78 2.40 5.03 10.30
C SER A 78 1.30 6.09 10.19
N ARG A 79 1.44 7.04 9.25
CA ARG A 79 0.42 8.09 9.04
C ARG A 79 -0.91 7.54 8.52
N PHE A 80 -0.87 6.53 7.66
CA PHE A 80 -2.05 5.85 7.16
C PHE A 80 -2.82 5.19 8.31
N LEU A 81 -2.10 4.46 9.17
CA LEU A 81 -2.70 3.86 10.36
C LEU A 81 -3.21 4.93 11.34
N GLU A 82 -2.50 6.03 11.56
CA GLU A 82 -3.01 7.12 12.43
C GLU A 82 -4.30 7.75 11.88
N LYS A 83 -4.44 7.85 10.56
CA LYS A 83 -5.62 8.44 9.90
C LYS A 83 -6.84 7.53 9.95
N TYR A 84 -6.62 6.22 9.80
CA TYR A 84 -7.69 5.23 9.58
C TYR A 84 -7.84 4.17 10.67
N SER A 85 -6.92 4.06 11.62
CA SER A 85 -7.16 3.26 12.83
C SER A 85 -8.05 4.07 13.77
N ASP A 86 -9.03 3.40 14.36
CA ASP A 86 -9.77 3.91 15.50
C ASP A 86 -9.07 3.56 16.82
#